data_AF-A0A7V2EFN4-F1
#
_entry.id   AF-A0A7V2EFN4-F1
#
_cell.length_a   1.000
_cell.length_b   1.000
_cell.length_c   1.000
_cell.angle_alpha   90.00
_cell.angle_beta   90.00
_cell.angle_gamma   90.00
#
_symmetry.space_group_name_H-M   'P 1'
#
loop_
_entity.id
_entity.type
_entity.pdbx_description
1 polymer ?
#
loop_
_entity_poly.entity_id
_entity_poly.type
_entity_poly.pdbx_seq_one_letter_code
_entity_poly.pdbx_strand_id
1 'polypeptide(L)'
;MGIVIPDSVDKEALSRALEARGWRPIKIDGNPGYEKTVESWTWLVKFVPDIEFISFTDEENPYLHAQGVSKLKREVEEIAKEIGFSLVSSINLDFTP
;
A
#
# COMPACT_ATOMS: atom_id res chain seq x y z
N MET A 1 1.77 -8.92 -5.53
CA MET A 1 0.38 -8.75 -5.07
C MET A 1 0.24 -7.39 -4.41
N GLY A 2 -0.75 -6.62 -4.81
CA GLY A 2 -1.06 -5.29 -4.25
C GLY A 2 -2.46 -5.22 -3.67
N ILE A 3 -2.73 -4.19 -2.89
CA ILE A 3 -4.05 -3.86 -2.33
C ILE A 3 -4.53 -2.60 -3.04
N VAL A 4 -5.58 -2.74 -3.84
CA VAL A 4 -6.21 -1.62 -4.55
C VAL A 4 -7.33 -1.07 -3.67
N ILE A 5 -7.38 0.25 -3.51
CA ILE A 5 -8.47 0.95 -2.80
C ILE A 5 -9.21 1.90 -3.76
N PRO A 6 -10.49 2.22 -3.49
CA PRO A 6 -11.30 3.06 -4.38
C PRO A 6 -10.67 4.44 -4.61
N ASP A 7 -10.80 4.96 -5.84
CA ASP A 7 -10.37 6.30 -6.22
C ASP A 7 -11.17 7.41 -5.51
N SER A 8 -12.36 7.08 -5.01
CA SER A 8 -13.22 7.95 -4.20
C SER A 8 -12.65 8.30 -2.81
N VAL A 9 -11.54 7.69 -2.41
CA VAL A 9 -10.85 7.99 -1.16
C VAL A 9 -10.25 9.40 -1.24
N ASP A 10 -10.45 10.19 -0.18
CA ASP A 10 -9.85 11.51 -0.06
C ASP A 10 -8.32 11.39 -0.05
N LYS A 11 -7.69 11.83 -1.14
CA LYS A 11 -6.25 11.74 -1.36
C LYS A 11 -5.47 12.62 -0.39
N GLU A 12 -6.00 13.77 0.03
CA GLU A 12 -5.33 14.61 1.02
C GLU A 12 -5.38 13.98 2.42
N ALA A 13 -6.53 13.45 2.81
CA ALA A 13 -6.68 12.73 4.08
C ALA A 13 -5.77 11.50 4.12
N LEU A 14 -5.71 10.74 3.02
CA LEU A 14 -4.84 9.58 2.89
C LEU A 14 -3.35 9.98 3.01
N SER A 15 -2.91 11.01 2.29
CA SER A 15 -1.53 11.52 2.36
C SER A 15 -1.14 11.91 3.79
N ARG A 16 -2.02 12.61 4.52
CA ARG A 16 -1.77 12.98 5.91
C ARG A 16 -1.66 11.75 6.81
N ALA A 17 -2.54 10.76 6.64
CA ALA A 17 -2.50 9.52 7.42
C ALA A 17 -1.23 8.71 7.14
N LEU A 18 -0.78 8.66 5.87
CA LEU A 18 0.47 8.01 5.46
C LEU A 18 1.67 8.68 6.15
N GLU A 19 1.79 10.00 6.05
CA GLU A 19 2.90 10.75 6.66
C GLU A 19 2.91 10.62 8.18
N ALA A 20 1.76 10.70 8.84
CA ALA A 20 1.63 10.50 10.28
C ALA A 20 2.09 9.10 10.73
N ARG A 21 1.99 8.11 9.85
CA ARG A 21 2.45 6.73 10.07
C ARG A 21 3.88 6.48 9.59
N GLY A 22 4.62 7.53 9.24
CA GLY A 22 6.03 7.45 8.86
C GLY A 22 6.28 6.99 7.42
N TRP A 23 5.27 7.03 6.56
CA TRP A 23 5.48 6.89 5.12
C TRP A 23 6.13 8.17 4.58
N ARG A 24 7.01 8.01 3.59
CA ARG A 24 7.76 9.12 2.99
C ARG A 24 7.28 9.38 1.57
N PRO A 25 7.06 10.65 1.20
CA PRO A 25 6.64 10.99 -0.15
C PRO A 25 7.76 10.70 -1.15
N ILE A 26 7.40 10.09 -2.27
CA ILE A 26 8.29 9.78 -3.39
C ILE A 26 7.61 10.08 -4.73
N LYS A 27 8.36 9.96 -5.82
CA LYS A 27 7.82 9.98 -7.19
C LYS A 27 7.96 8.60 -7.81
N ILE A 28 6.85 8.02 -8.24
CA ILE A 28 6.78 6.74 -8.96
C ILE A 28 6.34 7.06 -10.38
N ASP A 29 7.22 6.85 -11.37
CA ASP A 29 6.96 7.16 -12.78
C ASP A 29 6.42 8.60 -13.01
N GLY A 30 6.94 9.55 -12.25
CA GLY A 30 6.53 10.96 -12.30
C GLY A 30 5.24 11.29 -11.53
N ASN A 31 4.54 10.29 -10.98
CA ASN A 31 3.34 10.46 -10.18
C ASN A 31 3.65 10.50 -8.67
N PRO A 32 2.85 11.21 -7.86
CA PRO A 32 2.96 11.15 -6.40
C PRO A 32 2.73 9.73 -5.88
N GLY A 33 3.59 9.32 -4.95
CA GLY A 33 3.44 8.08 -4.20
C GLY A 33 4.10 8.20 -2.84
N TYR A 34 4.01 7.15 -2.05
CA TYR A 34 4.71 7.06 -0.78
C TYR A 34 5.41 5.72 -0.63
N GLU A 35 6.49 5.72 0.16
CA GLU A 35 7.20 4.50 0.54
C GLU A 35 7.34 4.38 2.05
N LYS A 36 7.47 3.14 2.53
CA LYS A 36 7.83 2.83 3.91
C LYS A 36 8.59 1.52 3.97
N THR A 37 9.75 1.53 4.61
CA THR A 37 10.51 0.31 4.89
C THR A 37 10.12 -0.23 6.27
N VAL A 38 9.76 -1.50 6.34
CA VAL A 38 9.43 -2.21 7.58
C VAL A 38 10.19 -3.52 7.56
N GLU A 39 11.16 -3.71 8.47
CA GLU A 39 12.00 -4.91 8.51
C GLU A 39 12.63 -5.20 7.13
N SER A 40 12.37 -6.38 6.54
CA SER A 40 12.85 -6.80 5.21
C SER A 40 11.91 -6.42 4.06
N TRP A 41 10.88 -5.61 4.30
CA TRP A 41 9.92 -5.20 3.26
C TRP A 41 9.99 -3.71 2.94
N THR A 42 9.86 -3.42 1.67
CA THR A 42 9.57 -2.07 1.16
C THR A 42 8.12 -2.04 0.72
N TRP A 43 7.34 -1.15 1.33
CA TRP A 43 5.96 -0.90 0.94
C TRP A 43 5.89 0.36 0.12
N LEU A 44 5.10 0.32 -0.95
CA LEU A 44 4.83 1.45 -1.82
C LEU A 44 3.32 1.72 -1.88
N VAL A 45 2.94 2.96 -2.10
CA VAL A 45 1.60 3.32 -2.57
C VAL A 45 1.71 4.27 -3.75
N LYS A 46 1.01 3.95 -4.84
CA LYS A 46 0.83 4.82 -6.01
C LYS A 46 -0.61 5.32 -6.06
N PHE A 47 -0.83 6.51 -6.63
CA PHE A 47 -2.14 7.17 -6.67
C PHE A 47 -2.78 7.20 -8.07
N VAL A 48 -2.13 6.60 -9.08
CA VAL A 48 -2.50 6.66 -10.49
C VAL A 48 -2.21 5.30 -11.16
N PRO A 49 -3.13 4.72 -11.96
CA PRO A 49 -4.50 5.18 -12.23
C PRO A 49 -5.44 4.99 -11.03
N ASP A 50 -5.19 3.95 -10.22
CA ASP A 50 -5.87 3.66 -8.96
C ASP A 50 -4.91 3.86 -7.79
N ILE A 51 -5.47 3.94 -6.57
CA ILE A 51 -4.64 3.91 -5.37
C ILE A 51 -4.29 2.46 -5.06
N GLU A 52 -3.02 2.09 -5.25
CA GLU A 52 -2.55 0.72 -5.05
C GLU A 52 -1.37 0.70 -4.08
N PHE A 53 -1.49 -0.14 -3.05
CA PHE A 53 -0.44 -0.46 -2.11
C PHE A 53 0.26 -1.75 -2.51
N ILE A 54 1.59 -1.77 -2.49
CA ILE A 54 2.38 -2.92 -2.93
C ILE A 54 3.46 -3.23 -1.89
N SER A 55 3.72 -4.51 -1.66
CA SER A 55 4.79 -4.99 -0.78
C SER A 55 5.85 -5.71 -1.59
N PHE A 56 7.10 -5.33 -1.41
CA PHE A 56 8.28 -5.94 -2.02
C PHE A 56 9.28 -6.36 -0.94
N THR A 57 10.11 -7.33 -1.27
CA THR A 57 11.28 -7.73 -0.48
C THR A 57 12.37 -8.18 -1.45
N ASP A 58 13.63 -7.96 -1.08
CA ASP A 58 14.79 -8.37 -1.88
C ASP A 58 15.10 -9.88 -1.71
N GLU A 59 14.43 -10.55 -0.77
CA GLU A 59 14.58 -11.99 -0.57
C GLU A 59 13.63 -12.77 -1.48
N GLU A 60 14.16 -13.72 -2.27
CA GLU A 60 13.36 -14.65 -3.09
C GLU A 60 12.72 -15.75 -2.22
N ASN A 61 11.85 -15.35 -1.28
CA ASN A 61 11.14 -16.24 -0.38
C ASN A 61 9.62 -16.00 -0.44
N PRO A 62 8.84 -16.90 -1.06
CA PRO A 62 7.38 -16.77 -1.20
C PRO A 62 6.64 -16.56 0.12
N TYR A 63 7.12 -17.17 1.20
CA TYR A 63 6.52 -17.01 2.53
C TYR A 63 6.73 -15.60 3.07
N LEU A 64 7.92 -15.03 2.84
CA LEU A 64 8.24 -13.65 3.23
C LEU A 64 7.42 -12.64 2.42
N HIS A 65 7.21 -12.89 1.11
CA HIS A 65 6.32 -12.09 0.29
C HIS A 65 4.88 -12.09 0.85
N ALA A 66 4.34 -13.27 1.18
CA ALA A 66 2.99 -13.38 1.73
C ALA A 66 2.85 -12.69 3.10
N GLN A 67 3.86 -12.78 3.95
CA GLN A 67 3.88 -12.05 5.23
C GLN A 67 3.90 -10.53 5.03
N GLY A 68 4.71 -10.03 4.09
CA GLY A 68 4.79 -8.61 3.75
C GLY A 68 3.43 -8.05 3.33
N VAL A 69 2.74 -8.77 2.45
CA VAL A 69 1.38 -8.41 2.01
C VAL A 69 0.38 -8.48 3.17
N SER A 70 0.45 -9.49 4.04
CA SER A 70 -0.45 -9.60 5.19
C SER A 70 -0.23 -8.47 6.21
N LYS A 71 1.02 -8.05 6.46
CA LYS A 71 1.33 -6.92 7.33
C LYS A 71 0.88 -5.60 6.70
N LEU A 72 1.12 -5.43 5.40
CA LEU A 72 0.65 -4.27 4.64
C LEU A 72 -0.87 -4.15 4.68
N LYS A 73 -1.60 -5.26 4.55
CA LYS A 73 -3.06 -5.27 4.66
C LYS A 73 -3.56 -4.71 5.98
N ARG A 74 -2.95 -5.11 7.10
CA ARG A 74 -3.31 -4.58 8.43
C ARG A 74 -3.03 -3.08 8.51
N GLU A 75 -1.90 -2.62 7.97
CA GLU A 75 -1.59 -1.18 7.92
C GLU A 75 -2.66 -0.40 7.14
N VAL A 76 -3.05 -0.89 5.96
CA VAL A 76 -4.09 -0.25 5.14
C VAL A 76 -5.46 -0.31 5.82
N GLU A 77 -5.81 -1.39 6.52
CA GLU A 77 -7.05 -1.49 7.31
C GLU A 77 -7.10 -0.45 8.43
N GLU A 78 -5.98 -0.20 9.10
CA GLU A 78 -5.90 0.83 10.14
C GLU A 78 -5.97 2.24 9.55
N ILE A 79 -5.35 2.50 8.39
CA ILE A 79 -5.51 3.77 7.66
C ILE A 79 -6.97 3.96 7.23
N ALA A 80 -7.62 2.89 6.77
CA ALA A 80 -9.00 2.93 6.32
C ALA A 80 -9.98 3.30 7.44
N LYS A 81 -9.77 2.74 8.64
CA LYS A 81 -10.53 3.13 9.84
C LYS A 81 -10.31 4.59 10.22
N GLU A 82 -9.07 5.08 10.11
CA GLU A 82 -8.69 6.44 10.48
C GLU A 82 -9.36 7.49 9.58
N ILE A 83 -9.41 7.24 8.27
CA ILE A 83 -9.97 8.19 7.30
C ILE A 83 -11.43 7.88 6.89
N GLY A 84 -11.99 6.78 7.40
CA GLY A 84 -13.43 6.46 7.28
C GLY A 84 -13.85 5.78 5.98
N PHE A 85 -13.00 4.96 5.34
CA PHE A 85 -13.40 4.12 4.21
C PHE A 85 -13.35 2.63 4.54
N SER A 86 -14.04 1.82 3.75
CA SER A 86 -14.02 0.36 3.87
C SER A 86 -13.18 -0.25 2.76
N LEU A 87 -12.30 -1.18 3.13
CA LEU A 87 -11.64 -2.06 2.17
C LEU A 87 -12.66 -3.07 1.66
N VAL A 88 -13.22 -2.83 0.47
CA VAL A 88 -14.05 -3.82 -0.21
C VAL A 88 -13.11 -4.92 -0.71
N SER A 89 -13.02 -6.01 0.06
CA SER A 89 -12.38 -7.27 -0.29
C SER A 89 -11.14 -7.13 -1.20
N SER A 90 -9.97 -6.99 -0.58
CA SER A 90 -8.65 -7.04 -1.24
C SER A 90 -8.67 -8.02 -2.43
N ILE A 91 -8.73 -7.48 -3.65
CA ILE A 91 -8.65 -8.28 -4.87
C ILE A 91 -7.22 -8.81 -4.90
N ASN A 92 -7.05 -10.11 -4.70
CA ASN A 92 -5.80 -10.78 -5.02
C ASN A 92 -5.65 -10.70 -6.54
N LEU A 93 -4.94 -9.68 -7.02
CA LEU A 93 -4.46 -9.65 -8.39
C LEU A 93 -3.28 -10.63 -8.47
N ASP A 94 -3.63 -11.88 -8.81
CA ASP A 94 -2.67 -12.87 -9.30
C ASP A 94 -2.13 -12.37 -10.65
N PHE A 95 -0.99 -11.69 -10.62
CA PHE A 95 -0.16 -11.56 -11.82
C PHE A 95 0.48 -12.92 -12.07
N THR A 96 -0.13 -13.71 -12.94
CA THR A 96 0.53 -14.86 -13.57
C THR A 96 1.44 -14.33 -14.70
N PRO A 97 2.66 -14.91 -14.85
CA PRO A 97 3.67 -14.43 -15.80
C PRO A 97 3.27 -14.58 -17.27
#